data_AF-A0A4P7U9F1-F1
#
_entry.id   AF-A0A4P7U9F1-F1
#
_cell.length_a   1.000
_cell.length_b   1.000
_cell.length_c   1.000
_cell.angle_alpha   90.00
_cell.angle_beta   90.00
_cell.angle_gamma   90.00
#
_symmetry.space_group_name_H-M   'P 1'
#
loop_
_entity.id
_entity.type
_entity.pdbx_description
1 polymer ?
#
loop_
_entity_poly.entity_id
_entity_poly.type
_entity_poly.pdbx_seq_one_letter_code
_entity_poly.pdbx_strand_id
1 'polypeptide(L)'
;MRGDEARVVAAFCAHLEADGWAVEREVNHVDVTATRRGQTLYAEAKGRTSSVGLDVDTLYGQLLRRVPDEASDSILGVVVPELGVTAALRVPEWVRTRLRVHVWSVAEDGDVRLVWSPR
;
A
#
# COMPACT_ATOMS: atom_id res chain seq x y z
N MET A 1 0.80 -9.73 -14.44
CA MET A 1 -0.61 -10.11 -14.71
C MET A 1 -1.46 -8.89 -14.39
N ARG A 2 -1.99 -8.14 -15.37
CA ARG A 2 -2.69 -6.86 -15.12
C ARG A 2 -3.99 -6.99 -14.30
N GLY A 3 -4.64 -8.16 -14.36
CA GLY A 3 -5.93 -8.38 -13.69
C GLY A 3 -5.85 -8.53 -12.17
N ASP A 4 -4.76 -9.08 -11.63
CA ASP A 4 -4.69 -9.32 -10.18
C ASP A 4 -4.35 -8.05 -9.39
N GLU A 5 -3.53 -7.15 -9.94
CA GLU A 5 -3.26 -5.85 -9.31
C GLU A 5 -4.53 -5.00 -9.21
N ALA A 6 -5.34 -4.96 -10.28
CA ALA A 6 -6.63 -4.28 -10.25
C ALA A 6 -7.58 -4.85 -9.18
N ARG A 7 -7.57 -6.17 -8.96
CA ARG A 7 -8.32 -6.82 -7.87
C ARG A 7 -7.80 -6.38 -6.49
N VAL A 8 -6.48 -6.37 -6.29
CA VAL A 8 -5.85 -5.92 -5.04
C VAL A 8 -6.22 -4.47 -4.72
N VAL A 9 -6.10 -3.58 -5.71
CA VAL A 9 -6.48 -2.17 -5.57
C VAL A 9 -7.97 -2.03 -5.25
N ALA A 10 -8.85 -2.73 -5.97
CA ALA A 10 -10.28 -2.67 -5.74
C ALA A 10 -10.68 -3.12 -4.32
N ALA A 11 -10.12 -4.24 -3.86
CA ALA A 11 -10.35 -4.75 -2.50
C ALA A 11 -9.86 -3.76 -1.43
N PHE A 12 -8.66 -3.19 -1.64
CA PHE A 12 -8.10 -2.20 -0.73
C PHE A 12 -8.92 -0.91 -0.67
N CYS A 13 -9.37 -0.38 -1.80
CA CYS A 13 -10.27 0.79 -1.83
C CYS A 13 -11.57 0.51 -1.07
N ALA A 14 -12.21 -0.63 -1.32
CA ALA A 14 -13.45 -1.00 -0.64
C ALA A 14 -13.26 -1.14 0.88
N HIS A 15 -12.13 -1.70 1.33
CA HIS A 15 -11.78 -1.77 2.74
C HIS A 15 -11.61 -0.38 3.37
N LEU A 16 -10.90 0.55 2.70
CA LEU A 16 -10.73 1.92 3.17
C LEU A 16 -12.06 2.68 3.23
N GLU A 17 -12.89 2.58 2.18
CA GLU A 17 -14.21 3.21 2.14
C GLU A 17 -15.11 2.70 3.27
N ALA A 18 -15.09 1.39 3.54
CA ALA A 18 -15.82 0.80 4.67
C ALA A 18 -15.32 1.30 6.04
N ASP A 19 -14.04 1.64 6.15
CA ASP A 19 -13.42 2.26 7.33
C ASP A 19 -13.58 3.81 7.33
N GLY A 20 -14.39 4.35 6.42
CA GLY A 20 -14.78 5.77 6.39
C GLY A 20 -13.72 6.69 5.80
N TRP A 21 -12.82 6.18 4.97
CA TRP A 21 -11.92 7.00 4.16
C TRP A 21 -12.61 7.45 2.88
N ALA A 22 -12.32 8.68 2.45
CA ALA A 22 -12.61 9.11 1.08
C ALA A 22 -11.44 8.70 0.18
N VAL A 23 -11.71 7.86 -0.82
CA VAL A 23 -10.68 7.24 -1.67
C VAL A 23 -10.69 7.84 -3.07
N GLU A 24 -9.50 8.11 -3.60
CA GLU A 24 -9.26 8.47 -5.00
C GLU A 24 -8.24 7.48 -5.58
N ARG A 25 -8.45 7.08 -6.84
CA ARG A 25 -7.56 6.13 -7.55
C ARG A 25 -6.73 6.88 -8.59
N GLU A 26 -5.50 6.42 -8.81
CA GLU A 26 -4.60 6.95 -9.85
C GLU A 26 -4.33 8.46 -9.76
N VAL A 27 -4.15 8.98 -8.54
CA VAL A 27 -3.87 10.41 -8.31
C VAL A 27 -2.37 10.62 -8.11
N ASN A 28 -1.78 11.55 -8.88
CA ASN A 28 -0.41 12.03 -8.68
C ASN A 28 0.63 10.89 -8.53
N HIS A 29 0.52 9.87 -9.38
CA HIS A 29 1.50 8.79 -9.58
C HIS A 29 1.47 7.60 -8.60
N VAL A 30 0.65 7.60 -7.55
CA VAL A 30 0.42 6.40 -6.71
C VAL A 30 -0.92 5.73 -7.04
N ASP A 31 -1.04 4.44 -6.77
CA ASP A 31 -2.23 3.66 -7.13
C ASP A 31 -3.48 4.12 -6.34
N VAL A 32 -3.32 4.44 -5.05
CA VAL A 32 -4.42 4.84 -4.15
C VAL A 32 -4.02 6.02 -3.27
N THR A 33 -4.86 7.04 -3.25
CA THR A 33 -4.84 8.12 -2.25
C THR A 33 -6.12 8.08 -1.44
N ALA A 34 -6.03 8.27 -0.14
CA ALA A 34 -7.21 8.30 0.71
C ALA A 34 -7.09 9.34 1.82
N THR A 35 -8.20 9.97 2.18
CA THR A 35 -8.25 10.95 3.28
C THR A 35 -9.28 10.58 4.32
N ARG A 36 -8.95 10.81 5.60
CA ARG A 36 -9.87 10.61 6.72
C ARG A 36 -9.46 11.46 7.91
N ARG A 37 -10.38 12.32 8.39
CA ARG A 37 -10.19 13.11 9.62
C ARG A 37 -8.85 13.87 9.68
N GLY A 38 -8.45 14.50 8.57
CA GLY A 38 -7.19 15.24 8.46
C GLY A 38 -5.94 14.38 8.27
N GLN A 39 -6.08 13.06 8.16
CA GLN A 39 -5.02 12.15 7.74
C GLN A 39 -5.11 11.89 6.24
N THR A 40 -3.95 11.76 5.61
CA THR A 40 -3.83 11.35 4.20
C THR A 40 -2.99 10.08 4.12
N LEU A 41 -3.40 9.16 3.25
CA LEU A 41 -2.72 7.92 2.91
C LEU A 41 -2.33 7.96 1.43
N TYR A 42 -1.09 7.62 1.13
CA TYR A 42 -0.60 7.34 -0.22
C TYR A 42 -0.14 5.89 -0.29
N ALA A 43 -0.73 5.08 -1.15
CA ALA A 43 -0.44 3.65 -1.21
C ALA A 43 -0.11 3.20 -2.64
N GLU A 44 0.89 2.32 -2.75
CA GLU A 44 1.21 1.57 -3.97
C GLU A 44 0.85 0.10 -3.75
N ALA A 45 0.24 -0.50 -4.76
CA ALA A 45 -0.19 -1.88 -4.76
C ALA A 45 0.62 -2.71 -5.75
N LYS A 46 0.71 -4.02 -5.49
CA LYS A 46 1.14 -5.00 -6.47
C LYS A 46 0.21 -6.19 -6.45
N GLY A 47 -0.01 -6.77 -7.63
CA GLY A 47 -0.65 -8.08 -7.76
C GLY A 47 0.35 -9.24 -7.63
N ARG A 48 -0.16 -10.47 -7.82
CA ARG A 48 0.61 -11.71 -7.90
C ARG A 48 1.53 -11.68 -9.13
N THR A 49 2.73 -12.19 -8.92
CA THR A 49 3.82 -12.17 -9.90
C THR A 49 4.72 -13.40 -9.73
N SER A 50 5.47 -13.74 -10.77
CA SER A 50 6.53 -14.76 -10.69
C SER A 50 7.76 -14.27 -9.93
N SER A 51 7.89 -12.97 -9.70
CA SER A 51 9.09 -12.34 -9.11
C SER A 51 8.74 -11.45 -7.92
N VAL A 52 8.02 -12.02 -6.95
CA VAL A 52 7.45 -11.33 -5.78
C VAL A 52 8.42 -10.37 -5.10
N GLY A 53 9.64 -10.84 -4.79
CA GLY A 53 10.63 -10.01 -4.10
C GLY A 53 11.01 -8.77 -4.89
N LEU A 54 11.33 -8.94 -6.18
CA LEU A 54 11.73 -7.85 -7.07
C LEU A 54 10.60 -6.82 -7.26
N ASP A 55 9.37 -7.30 -7.42
CA ASP A 55 8.22 -6.42 -7.63
C ASP A 55 7.88 -5.63 -6.35
N VAL A 56 8.08 -6.23 -5.18
CA VAL A 56 7.94 -5.52 -3.90
C VAL A 56 9.06 -4.51 -3.67
N ASP A 57 10.30 -4.83 -4.02
CA ASP A 57 11.41 -3.87 -3.96
C ASP A 57 11.14 -2.69 -4.91
N THR A 58 10.58 -2.97 -6.09
CA THR A 58 10.14 -1.95 -7.05
C THR A 58 8.97 -1.12 -6.52
N LEU A 59 7.98 -1.74 -5.86
CA LEU A 59 6.87 -1.05 -5.19
C LEU A 59 7.38 -0.03 -4.19
N TYR A 60 8.31 -0.41 -3.31
CA TYR A 60 8.91 0.53 -2.35
C TYR A 60 9.61 1.70 -3.05
N GLY A 61 10.41 1.41 -4.08
CA GLY A 61 11.09 2.46 -4.86
C GLY A 61 10.11 3.39 -5.57
N GLN A 62 8.99 2.87 -6.09
CA GLN A 62 7.94 3.65 -6.71
C GLN A 62 7.25 4.55 -5.71
N LEU A 63 6.78 4.00 -4.58
CA LEU A 63 6.12 4.74 -3.51
C LEU A 63 6.98 5.89 -3.02
N LEU A 64 8.21 5.60 -2.58
CA LEU A 64 9.09 6.60 -1.97
C LEU A 64 9.55 7.70 -2.94
N ARG A 65 9.58 7.42 -4.25
CA ARG A 65 9.98 8.40 -5.26
C ARG A 65 8.84 9.29 -5.72
N ARG A 66 7.58 8.84 -5.59
CA ARG A 66 6.40 9.49 -6.17
C ARG A 66 5.55 10.26 -5.17
N VAL A 67 5.70 9.95 -3.88
CA VAL A 67 5.07 10.71 -2.80
C VAL A 67 5.53 12.18 -2.87
N PRO A 68 4.61 13.15 -2.88
CA PRO A 68 4.96 14.57 -2.99
C PRO A 68 5.53 15.12 -1.69
N ASP A 69 6.29 16.23 -1.75
CA ASP A 69 6.95 16.80 -0.57
C ASP A 69 5.95 17.22 0.53
N GLU A 70 4.74 17.63 0.16
CA GLU A 70 3.67 18.01 1.08
C GLU A 70 3.10 16.81 1.87
N ALA A 71 3.46 15.59 1.50
CA ALA A 71 3.04 14.36 2.18
C ALA A 71 3.93 13.97 3.37
N SER A 72 4.78 14.88 3.86
CA SER A 72 5.71 14.64 4.98
C SER A 72 5.06 14.04 6.24
N ASP A 73 3.78 14.36 6.48
CA ASP A 73 3.00 13.87 7.62
C ASP A 73 1.92 12.83 7.24
N SER A 74 1.97 12.33 6.02
CA SER A 74 1.02 11.34 5.52
C SER A 74 1.41 9.92 5.92
N ILE A 75 0.44 9.02 5.85
CA ILE A 75 0.66 7.58 5.93
C ILE A 75 1.12 7.10 4.56
N LEU A 76 2.15 6.25 4.54
CA LEU A 76 2.57 5.56 3.33
C LEU A 76 2.08 4.12 3.36
N GLY A 77 1.65 3.58 2.22
CA GLY A 77 1.03 2.27 2.14
C GLY A 77 1.68 1.34 1.14
N VAL A 78 2.00 0.14 1.62
CA VAL A 78 2.43 -0.99 0.79
C VAL A 78 1.33 -2.04 0.82
N VAL A 79 0.73 -2.31 -0.33
CA VAL A 79 -0.39 -3.24 -0.45
C VAL A 79 0.01 -4.41 -1.35
N VAL A 80 0.01 -5.61 -0.78
CA VAL A 80 0.49 -6.81 -1.47
C VAL A 80 -0.48 -7.98 -1.28
N PRO A 81 -0.46 -9.02 -2.12
CA PRO A 81 -1.15 -10.26 -1.81
C PRO A 81 -0.48 -10.94 -0.61
N GLU A 82 -1.14 -11.89 0.05
CA GLU A 82 -0.59 -12.61 1.22
C GLU A 82 0.82 -13.19 0.99
N LEU A 83 1.08 -13.74 -0.20
CA LEU A 83 2.39 -14.27 -0.59
C LEU A 83 3.51 -13.22 -0.66
N GLY A 84 3.16 -11.93 -0.76
CA GLY A 84 4.08 -10.80 -0.81
C GLY A 84 4.48 -10.25 0.55
N VAL A 85 3.82 -10.66 1.63
CA VAL A 85 4.00 -10.09 2.97
C VAL A 85 5.46 -10.21 3.46
N THR A 86 6.08 -11.39 3.34
CA THR A 86 7.46 -11.58 3.77
C THR A 86 8.44 -10.67 3.01
N ALA A 87 8.20 -10.41 1.73
CA ALA A 87 9.00 -9.48 0.95
C ALA A 87 8.74 -8.03 1.39
N ALA A 88 7.48 -7.65 1.64
CA ALA A 88 7.12 -6.30 2.08
C ALA A 88 7.76 -5.95 3.43
N LEU A 89 7.95 -6.95 4.31
CA LEU A 89 8.57 -6.76 5.61
C LEU A 89 10.11 -6.77 5.60
N ARG A 90 10.78 -6.87 4.44
CA ARG A 90 12.25 -6.83 4.33
C ARG A 90 12.85 -5.46 4.64
N VAL A 91 12.15 -4.37 4.31
CA VAL A 91 12.58 -3.03 4.71
C VAL A 91 12.61 -2.99 6.23
N PRO A 92 13.73 -2.70 6.92
CA PRO A 92 13.82 -2.83 8.37
C PRO A 92 12.74 -2.05 9.11
N GLU A 93 12.30 -2.58 10.27
CA GLU A 93 11.21 -1.98 11.05
C GLU A 93 11.47 -0.50 11.38
N TRP A 94 12.69 -0.15 11.78
CA TRP A 94 13.05 1.23 12.10
C TRP A 94 12.86 2.19 10.91
N VAL A 95 13.11 1.72 9.68
CA VAL A 95 12.90 2.50 8.44
C VAL A 95 11.41 2.69 8.22
N ARG A 96 10.62 1.60 8.27
CA ARG A 96 9.17 1.68 8.09
C ARG A 96 8.51 2.57 9.15
N THR A 97 8.98 2.53 10.40
CA THR A 97 8.51 3.40 11.47
C THR A 97 8.84 4.85 11.19
N ARG A 98 10.09 5.16 10.82
CA ARG A 98 10.53 6.53 10.54
C ARG A 98 9.79 7.17 9.36
N LEU A 99 9.40 6.36 8.38
CA LEU A 99 8.66 6.76 7.18
C LEU A 99 7.15 6.56 7.29
N ARG A 100 6.64 6.07 8.42
CA ARG A 100 5.21 5.81 8.67
C ARG A 100 4.57 4.91 7.59
N VAL A 101 5.28 3.86 7.19
CA VAL A 101 4.86 2.93 6.13
C VAL A 101 4.03 1.78 6.69
N HIS A 102 2.72 1.81 6.47
CA HIS A 102 1.84 0.70 6.80
C HIS A 102 1.90 -0.38 5.71
N VAL A 103 1.79 -1.64 6.11
CA VAL A 103 1.79 -2.80 5.20
C VAL A 103 0.46 -3.54 5.34
N TRP A 104 -0.25 -3.67 4.23
CA TRP A 104 -1.48 -4.42 4.13
C TRP A 104 -1.31 -5.65 3.24
N SER A 105 -1.95 -6.74 3.64
CA SER A 105 -2.14 -7.92 2.80
C SER A 105 -3.56 -7.97 2.27
N VAL A 106 -3.71 -8.39 1.01
CA VAL A 106 -5.01 -8.71 0.40
C VAL A 106 -5.06 -10.20 0.09
N ALA A 107 -6.02 -10.89 0.70
CA ALA A 107 -6.30 -12.31 0.47
C ALA A 107 -6.96 -12.52 -0.91
N GLU A 108 -7.08 -13.78 -1.32
CA GLU A 108 -7.67 -14.12 -2.63
C GLU A 108 -9.16 -13.79 -2.71
N ASP A 109 -9.89 -13.96 -1.59
CA ASP A 109 -11.30 -13.61 -1.43
C ASP A 109 -11.55 -12.09 -1.29
N GLY A 110 -10.48 -11.29 -1.24
CA GLY A 110 -10.55 -9.83 -1.08
C GLY A 110 -10.52 -9.35 0.37
N ASP A 111 -10.35 -10.23 1.36
CA ASP A 111 -10.12 -9.80 2.74
C ASP A 111 -8.82 -8.98 2.84
N VAL A 112 -8.89 -7.85 3.53
CA VAL A 112 -7.77 -6.91 3.66
C VAL A 112 -7.37 -6.84 5.13
N ARG A 113 -6.09 -7.10 5.40
CA ARG A 113 -5.54 -7.09 6.76
C ARG A 113 -4.37 -6.14 6.86
N LEU A 114 -4.38 -5.30 7.89
CA LEU A 114 -3.20 -4.56 8.30
C LEU A 114 -2.22 -5.53 8.96
N VAL A 115 -1.10 -5.79 8.29
CA VAL A 115 -0.08 -6.73 8.75
C VAL A 115 0.94 -6.02 9.65
N TRP A 116 1.25 -4.77 9.33
CA TRP A 116 2.19 -3.97 10.09
C TRP A 116 1.83 -2.49 10.03
N SER A 117 1.95 -1.80 11.15
CA SER A 117 1.93 -0.35 11.25
C SER A 117 2.99 0.11 12.27
N PRO A 118 3.48 1.36 12.17
CA PRO A 118 4.19 1.98 13.27
C PRO A 118 3.31 1.92 14.54
N ARG A 119 3.96 1.74 15.70
CA ARG A 119 3.32 1.85 17.02
C ARG A 119 3.18 3.31 17.44
#